data_AF-A0A314YLV9-F1
#
_entry.id   AF-A0A314YLV9-F1
#
_cell.length_a   1.000
_cell.length_b   1.000
_cell.length_c   1.000
_cell.angle_alpha   90.00
_cell.angle_beta   90.00
_cell.angle_gamma   90.00
#
_symmetry.space_group_name_H-M   'P 1'
#
loop_
_entity.id
_entity.type
_entity.pdbx_description
1 polymer ?
#
loop_
_entity_poly.entity_id
_entity_poly.type
_entity_poly.pdbx_seq_one_letter_code
_entity_poly.pdbx_strand_id
1 'polypeptide(L)' 'MPLYDCMLLMKPHVRKEALMDLIARVSKHVYRRNGVLTDMKSFGIVQLGYGIKKLDGRYYQFDVI' A
#
# COMPACT_ATOMS: atom_id res chain seq x y z
N MET A 1 -13.43 16.69 -8.68
CA MET A 1 -12.43 15.67 -9.08
C MET A 1 -12.97 14.30 -8.70
N PRO A 2 -12.70 13.23 -9.47
CA PRO A 2 -13.08 11.87 -9.11
C PRO A 2 -12.37 11.43 -7.82
N LEU A 3 -13.10 10.68 -6.98
CA LEU A 3 -12.56 10.07 -5.77
C LEU A 3 -12.00 8.69 -6.14
N TYR A 4 -10.82 8.37 -5.63
CA TYR A 4 -10.17 7.08 -5.83
C TYR A 4 -9.76 6.48 -4.51
N ASP A 5 -10.02 5.18 -4.35
CA ASP A 5 -9.43 4.37 -3.30
C ASP A 5 -8.20 3.66 -3.85
N CYS A 6 -7.09 3.72 -3.10
CA CYS A 6 -5.86 3.02 -3.44
C CYS A 6 -5.54 2.04 -2.31
N MET A 7 -5.51 0.74 -2.64
CA MET A 7 -5.08 -0.31 -1.71
C MET A 7 -3.67 -0.76 -2.05
N LEU A 8 -2.79 -0.74 -1.05
CA LEU A 8 -1.40 -1.13 -1.13
C LEU A 8 -1.20 -2.47 -0.41
N LEU A 9 -0.82 -3.50 -1.18
CA LEU A 9 -0.45 -4.81 -0.65
C LEU A 9 1.07 -4.90 -0.54
N MET A 10 1.58 -4.85 0.70
CA MET A 10 3.00 -4.85 0.98
C MET A 10 3.51 -6.24 1.36
N LYS A 11 4.63 -6.66 0.76
CA LYS A 11 5.23 -7.96 1.09
C LYS A 11 5.62 -8.00 2.57
N PRO A 12 5.51 -9.16 3.24
CA PRO A 12 5.69 -9.27 4.69
C PRO A 12 7.10 -8.94 5.18
N HIS A 13 8.11 -8.99 4.31
CA HIS A 13 9.50 -8.66 4.64
C HIS A 13 9.83 -7.16 4.48
N VAL A 14 8.90 -6.35 3.97
CA VAL A 14 9.13 -4.91 3.83
C VAL A 14 9.01 -4.26 5.20
N ARG A 15 10.05 -3.52 5.60
CA ARG A 15 10.05 -2.76 6.84
C ARG A 15 9.04 -1.63 6.78
N LYS A 16 8.35 -1.38 7.91
CA LYS A 16 7.35 -0.30 8.04
C LYS A 16 7.93 1.08 7.73
N GLU A 17 9.18 1.34 8.08
CA GLU A 17 9.86 2.61 7.77
C GLU A 17 9.89 2.88 6.25
N ALA A 18 10.29 1.88 5.46
CA ALA A 18 10.36 1.99 4.00
C ALA A 18 8.97 2.17 3.38
N LEU A 19 7.94 1.59 3.99
CA LEU A 19 6.54 1.77 3.59
C LEU A 19 6.05 3.20 3.86
N MET A 20 6.33 3.75 5.05
CA MET A 20 5.96 5.13 5.37
C MET A 20 6.66 6.15 4.47
N ASP A 21 7.93 5.91 4.13
CA ASP A 21 8.67 6.73 3.16
C ASP A 21 8.04 6.67 1.76
N LEU A 22 7.59 5.49 1.32
CA LEU A 22 6.89 5.33 0.04
C LEU A 22 5.58 6.12 0.04
N ILE A 23 4.77 5.95 1.08
CA ILE A 23 3.50 6.67 1.25
C ILE A 23 3.75 8.17 1.20
N ALA A 24 4.72 8.68 1.97
CA ALA A 24 5.04 10.11 1.99
C ALA A 24 5.42 10.66 0.60
N ARG A 25 6.13 9.88 -0.22
CA ARG A 25 6.47 10.26 -1.60
C ARG A 25 5.24 10.29 -2.49
N VAL A 26 4.34 9.32 -2.37
CA VAL A 26 3.07 9.30 -3.11
C VAL A 26 2.18 10.46 -2.69
N SER A 27 2.03 10.72 -1.39
CA SER A 27 1.25 11.86 -0.88
C SER A 27 1.76 13.20 -1.39
N LYS A 28 3.08 13.40 -1.41
CA LYS A 28 3.69 14.60 -2.02
C LYS A 28 3.40 14.68 -3.52
N HIS A 29 3.37 13.55 -4.22
CA HIS A 29 3.04 13.52 -5.64
C HIS A 29 1.58 13.93 -5.89
N VAL A 30 0.64 13.40 -5.10
CA VAL A 30 -0.78 13.76 -5.16
C VAL A 30 -0.96 15.26 -4.91
N TYR A 31 -0.34 15.78 -3.85
CA TYR A 31 -0.42 17.20 -3.51
C TYR A 31 0.12 18.11 -4.62
N ARG A 32 1.26 17.75 -5.25
CA ARG A 32 1.84 18.49 -6.39
C ARG A 32 0.93 18.53 -7.62
N ARG A 33 0.00 17.60 -7.75
CA ARG A 33 -0.96 17.51 -8.86
C ARG A 33 -2.32 18.14 -8.51
N ASN A 34 -2.38 18.93 -7.45
CA ASN A 34 -3.62 19.50 -6.89
C ASN A 34 -4.64 18.43 -6.49
N GLY A 35 -4.17 17.22 -6.16
CA GLY A 35 -4.99 16.16 -5.59
C GLY A 35 -5.12 16.30 -4.09
N VAL A 36 -6.14 15.66 -3.53
CA VAL A 36 -6.44 15.68 -2.09
C VAL A 36 -6.43 14.24 -1.57
N LEU A 37 -5.73 14.02 -0.45
CA LEU A 37 -5.84 12.80 0.33
C LEU A 37 -6.95 12.97 1.36
N THR A 38 -7.93 12.08 1.34
CA THR A 38 -9.11 12.13 2.21
C THR A 38 -8.92 11.30 3.48
N ASP A 39 -8.45 10.05 3.33
CA ASP A 39 -8.23 9.13 4.44
C ASP A 39 -7.06 8.19 4.14
N MET A 40 -6.46 7.64 5.20
CA MET A 40 -5.41 6.63 5.14
C MET A 40 -5.56 5.68 6.33
N LYS A 41 -5.82 4.40 6.04
CA LYS A 41 -6.09 3.38 7.05
C LYS A 41 -5.25 2.14 6.81
N SER A 42 -4.62 1.63 7.86
CA SER A 42 -3.94 0.33 7.81
C SER A 42 -4.82 -0.77 8.39
N PHE A 43 -4.89 -1.90 7.70
CA PHE A 43 -5.54 -3.13 8.17
C PHE A 43 -4.55 -4.14 8.76
N GLY A 44 -3.25 -3.84 8.66
CA GLY A 44 -2.20 -4.72 9.13
C GLY A 44 -2.06 -5.96 8.24
N ILE A 45 -1.56 -7.02 8.86
CA ILE A 45 -1.31 -8.29 8.20
C ILE A 45 -2.64 -9.00 7.91
N VAL A 46 -2.91 -9.26 6.63
CA VAL A 46 -4.10 -9.97 6.15
C VAL A 46 -3.69 -11.23 5.41
N GLN A 47 -4.44 -12.32 5.63
CA GLN A 47 -4.32 -13.56 4.87
C GLN A 47 -5.16 -13.48 3.59
N LEU A 48 -4.56 -13.86 2.47
CA LEU A 48 -5.21 -13.90 1.17
C LEU A 48 -5.89 -15.24 0.95
N GLY A 49 -7.05 -15.23 0.28
CA GLY A 49 -7.74 -16.46 -0.12
C GLY A 49 -6.96 -17.31 -1.13
N TYR A 50 -5.98 -16.73 -1.82
CA TYR A 50 -5.07 -17.44 -2.70
C TYR A 50 -3.69 -16.78 -2.72
N GLY A 51 -2.69 -17.54 -3.12
CA GLY A 51 -1.31 -17.06 -3.19
C GLY A 51 -1.06 -16.18 -4.42
N ILE A 52 -0.67 -14.92 -4.22
CA ILE A 52 -0.27 -14.03 -5.32
C ILE A 52 1.17 -14.38 -5.72
N LYS A 53 1.38 -14.70 -7.00
CA LYS A 53 2.69 -14.97 -7.56
C LYS A 53 3.45 -13.65 -7.81
N LYS A 54 4.64 -13.53 -7.24
CA LYS A 54 5.65 -12.50 -7.50
C LYS A 54 6.95 -13.17 -7.95
N LEU A 55 7.96 -12.37 -8.31
CA LEU A 55 9.25 -12.86 -8.80
C LEU A 55 9.98 -13.73 -7.76
N ASP A 56 9.80 -13.41 -6.48
CA ASP A 56 10.43 -14.03 -5.31
C ASP A 56 9.62 -15.20 -4.72
N GLY A 57 8.43 -15.48 -5.23
CA GLY A 57 7.62 -16.62 -4.76
C GLY A 57 6.11 -16.38 -4.82
N ARG A 58 5.36 -17.28 -4.20
CA ARG A 58 3.91 -17.11 -3.97
C ARG A 58 3.68 -16.68 -2.53
N TYR A 59 2.91 -15.62 -2.36
CA TYR A 59 2.62 -15.01 -1.07
C TYR A 59 1.15 -15.14 -0.72
N TYR A 60 0.87 -15.62 0.48
CA TYR A 60 -0.48 -15.83 1.02
C TYR A 60 -0.83 -14.81 2.10
N GLN A 61 0.11 -13.94 2.45
CA GLN A 61 -0.04 -12.96 3.51
C GLN A 61 0.68 -11.66 3.10
N PHE A 62 -0.01 -10.53 3.29
CA PHE A 62 0.49 -9.19 2.99
C PHE A 62 0.07 -8.23 4.10
N ASP A 63 0.84 -7.17 4.30
CA ASP A 63 0.40 -6.00 5.06
C ASP A 63 -0.43 -5.10 4.14
N VAL A 64 -1.62 -4.69 4.58
CA VAL A 64 -2.59 -3.93 3.78
C VAL A 64 -2.73 -2.53 4.35
N ILE A 65 -2.48 -1.54 3.49
CA ILE A 65 -2.72 -0.11 3.74
C ILE A 65 -3.62 0.45 2.64
#